data_AF-A0A0F8Y9J6-F1
#
_entry.id   AF-A0A0F8Y9J6-F1
#
_cell.length_a   1.000
_cell.length_b   1.000
_cell.length_c   1.000
_cell.angle_alpha   90.00
_cell.angle_beta   90.00
_cell.angle_gamma   90.00
#
_symmetry.space_group_name_H-M   'P 1'
#
loop_
_entity.id
_entity.type
_entity.pdbx_description
1 polymer ?
#
loop_
_entity_poly.entity_id
_entity_poly.type
_entity_poly.pdbx_seq_one_letter_code
_entity_poly.pdbx_strand_id
1 'polypeptide(L)'
;MAELTVYPDPDPESDSIDGHVNNRNVSWSTCRSAATGFDLLDNHTELFCLAQEVDGDDEYRISRVFTTFDTSPLGVGATISAATLSLRGSSEQGTVTIHCVESTQASNNALTTADFDQAGTTSFANVSSWSDVAYNDFTLSAAGRAIIDLTGVSLYAIREGHDNDNSEPSVAEIFSATCFSADEAGTTKDPKLVITFTPPAPASGFFALLV
;
A
#
# COMPACT_ATOMS: atom_id res chain seq x y z
N MET A 1 -8.80 -12.46 -21.51
CA MET A 1 -8.24 -11.91 -20.26
C MET A 1 -9.41 -11.48 -19.41
N ALA A 2 -9.41 -11.89 -18.14
CA ALA A 2 -10.36 -11.44 -17.12
C ALA A 2 -9.75 -10.29 -16.31
N GLU A 3 -10.60 -9.55 -15.61
CA GLU A 3 -10.21 -8.49 -14.70
C GLU A 3 -10.82 -8.75 -13.32
N LEU A 4 -10.02 -8.54 -12.28
CA LEU A 4 -10.44 -8.51 -10.89
C LEU A 4 -10.11 -7.12 -10.33
N THR A 5 -11.10 -6.44 -9.75
CA THR A 5 -10.87 -5.22 -8.97
C THR A 5 -11.25 -5.50 -7.53
N VAL A 6 -10.35 -5.19 -6.61
CA VAL A 6 -10.53 -5.37 -5.17
C VAL A 6 -10.11 -4.11 -4.42
N TYR A 7 -10.70 -3.94 -3.25
CA TYR A 7 -10.55 -2.82 -2.33
C TYR A 7 -10.23 -3.38 -0.94
N PRO A 8 -9.55 -2.64 -0.05
CA PRO A 8 -9.48 -2.98 1.36
C PRO A 8 -10.87 -2.94 2.01
N ASP A 9 -11.05 -3.60 3.15
CA ASP A 9 -12.27 -3.46 3.93
C ASP A 9 -12.24 -2.15 4.72
N PRO A 10 -13.39 -1.45 4.87
CA PRO A 10 -13.52 -0.37 5.86
C PRO A 10 -13.57 -0.94 7.29
N ASP A 11 -13.25 -0.11 8.28
CA ASP A 11 -13.42 -0.40 9.70
C ASP A 11 -14.91 -0.70 10.03
N PRO A 12 -15.20 -1.79 10.79
CA PRO A 12 -14.28 -2.81 11.25
C PRO A 12 -13.91 -3.82 10.15
N GLU A 13 -12.63 -4.16 10.07
CA GLU A 13 -12.06 -4.95 8.99
C GLU A 13 -12.30 -6.45 9.15
N SER A 14 -12.53 -7.13 8.03
CA SER A 14 -12.75 -8.58 7.99
C SER A 14 -11.51 -9.34 7.52
N ASP A 15 -11.07 -9.04 6.30
CA ASP A 15 -10.13 -9.84 5.53
C ASP A 15 -8.95 -9.00 5.00
N SER A 16 -9.14 -7.69 4.84
CA SER A 16 -8.13 -6.76 4.34
C SER A 16 -8.21 -5.40 5.06
N ILE A 17 -7.11 -4.63 5.02
CA ILE A 17 -6.93 -3.40 5.80
C ILE A 17 -6.28 -2.33 4.94
N ASP A 18 -6.61 -1.07 5.18
CA ASP A 18 -5.71 0.04 4.93
C ASP A 18 -5.51 0.90 6.17
N GLY A 19 -4.37 1.58 6.21
CA GLY A 19 -3.99 2.34 7.39
C GLY A 19 -2.56 2.83 7.27
N HIS A 20 -2.07 3.51 8.28
CA HIS A 20 -0.68 3.94 8.31
C HIS A 20 -0.10 3.91 9.71
N VAL A 21 1.21 3.68 9.76
CA VAL A 21 1.99 3.69 10.99
C VAL A 21 2.95 4.88 10.94
N ASN A 22 2.92 5.71 11.98
CA ASN A 22 3.76 6.88 12.08
C ASN A 22 4.96 6.58 12.97
N ASN A 23 6.07 7.26 12.70
CA ASN A 23 7.19 7.32 13.60
C ASN A 23 7.75 8.73 13.69
N ARG A 24 8.45 9.00 14.79
CA ARG A 24 9.16 10.26 15.00
C ARG A 24 10.44 10.07 15.80
N ASN A 25 11.45 10.85 15.46
CA ASN A 25 12.73 10.86 16.19
C ASN A 25 13.53 12.12 15.87
N VAL A 26 14.41 12.53 16.78
CA VAL A 26 15.35 13.64 16.54
C VAL A 26 16.47 13.31 15.56
N SER A 27 16.60 12.03 15.19
CA SER A 27 17.57 11.54 14.21
C SER A 27 16.84 10.89 13.06
N TRP A 28 17.04 11.39 11.83
CA TRP A 28 16.48 10.82 10.61
C TRP A 28 16.74 9.33 10.50
N SER A 29 18.00 8.91 10.65
CA SER A 29 18.38 7.51 10.53
C SER A 29 17.69 6.64 11.58
N THR A 30 17.57 7.11 12.82
CA THR A 30 16.88 6.41 13.90
C THR A 30 15.36 6.35 13.67
N CYS A 31 14.76 7.44 13.17
CA CYS A 31 13.34 7.47 12.79
C CYS A 31 13.05 6.45 11.70
N ARG A 32 13.85 6.47 10.62
CA ARG A 32 13.66 5.63 9.45
C ARG A 32 13.85 4.15 9.72
N SER A 33 14.85 3.79 10.53
CA SER A 33 15.21 2.39 10.81
C SER A 33 14.58 1.83 12.07
N ALA A 34 13.59 2.50 12.66
CA ALA A 34 12.91 2.00 13.84
C ALA A 34 12.18 0.68 13.52
N ALA A 35 12.22 -0.28 14.45
CA ALA A 35 11.46 -1.52 14.34
C ALA A 35 9.98 -1.33 14.69
N THR A 36 9.65 -0.27 15.42
CA THR A 36 8.29 0.04 15.85
C THR A 36 8.00 1.52 15.65
N GLY A 37 6.79 1.83 15.20
CA GLY A 37 6.26 3.19 15.12
C GLY A 37 5.94 3.79 16.49
N PHE A 38 5.65 5.08 16.47
CA PHE A 38 5.21 5.87 17.61
C PHE A 38 3.70 5.73 17.84
N ASP A 39 2.91 5.79 16.77
CA ASP A 39 1.47 5.58 16.77
C ASP A 39 1.01 5.01 15.41
N LEU A 40 -0.30 4.76 15.27
CA LEU A 40 -0.92 4.26 14.05
C LEU A 40 -2.34 4.78 13.93
N LEU A 41 -2.87 4.74 12.71
CA LEU A 41 -4.26 5.01 12.39
C LEU A 41 -4.70 4.06 11.28
N ASP A 42 -5.72 3.25 11.57
CA ASP A 42 -6.28 2.24 10.68
C ASP A 42 -7.80 2.32 10.56
N ASN A 43 -8.44 3.34 11.15
CA ASN A 43 -9.89 3.59 11.09
C ASN A 43 -10.24 5.03 10.70
N HIS A 44 -9.35 5.69 9.96
CA HIS A 44 -9.46 7.08 9.59
C HIS A 44 -9.71 7.19 8.08
N THR A 45 -10.52 8.15 7.65
CA THR A 45 -10.92 8.33 6.23
C THR A 45 -9.77 8.74 5.29
N GLU A 46 -8.58 8.98 5.85
CA GLU A 46 -7.40 9.43 5.13
C GLU A 46 -6.14 8.69 5.61
N LEU A 47 -5.28 8.37 4.65
CA LEU A 47 -3.99 7.71 4.82
C LEU A 47 -2.87 8.70 4.53
N PHE A 48 -1.88 8.75 5.41
CA PHE A 48 -0.77 9.70 5.31
C PHE A 48 0.53 8.98 4.93
N CYS A 49 1.13 9.40 3.81
CA CYS A 49 2.46 9.01 3.39
C CYS A 49 3.35 10.25 3.44
N LEU A 50 4.33 10.28 4.34
CA LEU A 50 5.12 11.50 4.56
C LEU A 50 6.55 11.24 5.04
N ALA A 51 7.41 12.21 4.73
CA ALA A 51 8.68 12.44 5.40
C ALA A 51 8.84 13.95 5.63
N GLN A 52 9.25 14.33 6.83
CA GLN A 52 9.48 15.74 7.17
C GLN A 52 10.54 15.91 8.25
N GLU A 53 11.10 17.11 8.30
CA GLU A 53 11.78 17.68 9.47
C GLU A 53 10.90 18.83 10.01
N VAL A 54 10.59 18.77 11.31
CA VAL A 54 9.67 19.71 11.96
C VAL A 54 10.44 20.91 12.50
N ASP A 55 10.14 22.10 11.95
CA ASP A 55 10.75 23.36 12.37
C ASP A 55 10.59 23.60 13.89
N GLY A 56 11.70 23.94 14.54
CA GLY A 56 11.74 24.33 15.96
C GLY A 56 11.83 23.17 16.97
N ASP A 57 11.59 21.92 16.56
CA ASP A 57 11.61 20.75 17.43
C ASP A 57 12.75 19.75 17.10
N ASP A 58 13.53 20.00 16.04
CA ASP A 58 14.58 19.09 15.51
C ASP A 58 14.06 17.64 15.40
N GLU A 59 12.80 17.45 15.01
CA GLU A 59 12.10 16.15 14.99
C GLU A 59 11.77 15.74 13.55
N TYR A 60 12.26 14.57 13.15
CA TYR A 60 11.85 13.94 11.89
C TYR A 60 10.60 13.10 12.11
N ARG A 61 9.65 13.18 11.17
CA ARG A 61 8.47 12.32 11.16
C ARG A 61 8.39 11.55 9.84
N ILE A 62 8.00 10.28 9.95
CA ILE A 62 7.79 9.39 8.80
C ILE A 62 6.45 8.69 9.00
N SER A 63 5.64 8.63 7.94
CA SER A 63 4.40 7.86 7.92
C SER A 63 4.43 6.92 6.72
N ARG A 64 4.17 5.64 7.00
CA ARG A 64 4.12 4.58 5.98
C ARG A 64 2.72 4.03 5.92
N VAL A 65 2.13 4.05 4.73
CA VAL A 65 0.80 3.49 4.50
C VAL A 65 0.95 2.01 4.23
N PHE A 66 0.00 1.24 4.74
CA PHE A 66 -0.15 -0.18 4.51
C PHE A 66 -1.53 -0.39 3.89
N THR A 67 -1.61 -1.17 2.83
CA THR A 67 -2.87 -1.50 2.16
C THR A 67 -2.82 -2.93 1.66
N THR A 68 -3.84 -3.70 2.01
CA THR A 68 -3.96 -5.11 1.66
C THR A 68 -5.24 -5.35 0.87
N PHE A 69 -5.25 -6.42 0.10
CA PHE A 69 -6.34 -6.72 -0.82
C PHE A 69 -6.63 -8.22 -0.82
N ASP A 70 -7.86 -8.64 -0.55
CA ASP A 70 -8.25 -10.04 -0.75
C ASP A 70 -8.22 -10.40 -2.24
N THR A 71 -7.19 -11.13 -2.65
CA THR A 71 -6.98 -11.57 -4.02
C THR A 71 -7.29 -13.05 -4.21
N SER A 72 -7.85 -13.72 -3.19
CA SER A 72 -8.28 -15.11 -3.24
C SER A 72 -9.26 -15.45 -4.36
N PRO A 73 -10.09 -14.51 -4.90
CA PRO A 73 -10.94 -14.80 -6.06
C PRO A 73 -10.18 -15.13 -7.35
N LEU A 74 -8.87 -14.83 -7.45
CA LEU A 74 -8.05 -15.24 -8.60
C LEU A 74 -8.01 -16.77 -8.73
N GLY A 75 -7.87 -17.46 -7.61
CA GLY A 75 -7.78 -18.90 -7.53
C GLY A 75 -6.45 -19.51 -8.00
N VAL A 76 -6.19 -20.73 -7.56
CA VAL A 76 -4.97 -21.47 -7.90
C VAL A 76 -4.81 -21.62 -9.42
N GLY A 77 -3.61 -21.32 -9.92
CA GLY A 77 -3.27 -21.47 -11.34
C GLY A 77 -3.69 -20.30 -12.24
N ALA A 78 -4.24 -19.21 -11.68
CA ALA A 78 -4.37 -17.96 -12.41
C ALA A 78 -3.00 -17.44 -12.86
N THR A 79 -2.95 -16.83 -14.05
CA THR A 79 -1.73 -16.19 -14.58
C THR A 79 -1.95 -14.70 -14.71
N ILE A 80 -1.20 -13.90 -13.94
CA ILE A 80 -1.30 -12.45 -13.91
C ILE A 80 -0.49 -11.84 -15.07
N SER A 81 -1.12 -10.99 -15.88
CA SER A 81 -0.45 -10.26 -16.96
C SER A 81 -0.18 -8.80 -16.65
N ALA A 82 -1.04 -8.16 -15.84
CA ALA A 82 -0.92 -6.78 -15.43
C ALA A 82 -1.59 -6.57 -14.08
N ALA A 83 -1.09 -5.62 -13.30
CA ALA A 83 -1.75 -5.16 -12.10
C ALA A 83 -1.44 -3.68 -11.86
N THR A 84 -2.44 -2.94 -11.40
CA THR A 84 -2.32 -1.52 -11.05
C THR A 84 -2.91 -1.30 -9.67
N LEU A 85 -2.09 -0.83 -8.74
CA LEU A 85 -2.57 -0.30 -7.47
C LEU A 85 -2.89 1.18 -7.69
N SER A 86 -4.03 1.66 -7.24
CA SER A 86 -4.42 3.06 -7.38
C SER A 86 -4.80 3.66 -6.03
N LEU A 87 -4.31 4.85 -5.74
CA LEU A 87 -4.66 5.62 -4.55
C LEU A 87 -5.33 6.93 -4.94
N ARG A 88 -6.50 7.22 -4.39
CA ARG A 88 -7.19 8.48 -4.64
C ARG A 88 -6.60 9.57 -3.75
N GLY A 89 -5.89 10.54 -4.32
CA GLY A 89 -5.34 11.63 -3.51
C GLY A 89 -6.42 12.53 -2.91
N SER A 90 -6.09 13.14 -1.78
CA SER A 90 -6.89 14.16 -1.08
C SER A 90 -6.12 15.47 -0.84
N SER A 91 -4.80 15.38 -0.68
CA SER A 91 -3.90 16.53 -0.57
C SER A 91 -2.44 16.14 -0.88
N GLU A 92 -1.60 17.14 -1.11
CA GLU A 92 -0.15 17.01 -1.20
C GLU A 92 0.55 18.22 -0.58
N GLN A 93 1.79 18.02 -0.12
CA GLN A 93 2.69 19.10 0.26
C GLN A 93 4.12 18.77 -0.17
N GLY A 94 4.83 19.77 -0.69
CA GLY A 94 6.15 19.57 -1.28
C GLY A 94 6.09 18.86 -2.64
N THR A 95 7.26 18.65 -3.26
CA THR A 95 7.36 17.82 -4.47
C THR A 95 7.65 16.38 -4.05
N VAL A 96 6.67 15.51 -4.18
CA VAL A 96 6.75 14.13 -3.68
C VAL A 96 6.98 13.13 -4.80
N THR A 97 7.76 12.10 -4.50
CA THR A 97 7.71 10.82 -5.24
C THR A 97 7.23 9.77 -4.26
N ILE A 98 6.14 9.08 -4.61
CA ILE A 98 5.53 8.07 -3.77
C ILE A 98 5.81 6.70 -4.39
N HIS A 99 6.24 5.76 -3.56
CA HIS A 99 6.63 4.41 -3.97
C HIS A 99 5.65 3.38 -3.42
N CYS A 100 5.23 2.45 -4.28
CA CYS A 100 4.61 1.21 -3.86
C CYS A 100 5.71 0.15 -3.67
N VAL A 101 5.72 -0.50 -2.52
CA VAL A 101 6.68 -1.52 -2.08
C VAL A 101 5.95 -2.71 -1.47
N GLU A 102 6.68 -3.77 -1.16
CA GLU A 102 6.16 -4.92 -0.41
C GLU A 102 5.81 -4.53 1.04
N SER A 103 4.68 -5.04 1.54
CA SER A 103 4.42 -5.13 2.97
C SER A 103 4.58 -6.58 3.44
N THR A 104 5.16 -6.75 4.62
CA THR A 104 5.29 -8.05 5.30
C THR A 104 4.58 -8.07 6.66
N GLN A 105 3.65 -7.14 6.88
CA GLN A 105 2.87 -7.06 8.13
C GLN A 105 2.20 -8.40 8.45
N ALA A 106 2.09 -8.72 9.74
CA ALA A 106 1.62 -10.04 10.16
C ALA A 106 0.10 -10.21 10.05
N SER A 107 -0.65 -9.11 10.12
CA SER A 107 -2.11 -9.08 10.17
C SER A 107 -2.70 -8.38 8.96
N ASN A 108 -3.81 -8.93 8.46
CA ASN A 108 -4.55 -8.37 7.33
C ASN A 108 -5.78 -7.55 7.76
N ASN A 109 -6.09 -7.48 9.04
CA ASN A 109 -7.30 -6.84 9.56
C ASN A 109 -7.09 -6.03 10.84
N ALA A 110 -5.83 -5.71 11.16
CA ALA A 110 -5.48 -4.81 12.25
C ALA A 110 -4.01 -4.41 12.11
N LEU A 111 -3.71 -3.11 12.15
CA LEU A 111 -2.33 -2.66 12.23
C LEU A 111 -1.86 -2.58 13.68
N THR A 112 -0.56 -2.74 13.86
CA THR A 112 0.13 -2.48 15.12
C THR A 112 1.31 -1.57 14.87
N THR A 113 1.82 -0.92 15.91
CA THR A 113 3.04 -0.11 15.77
C THR A 113 4.25 -0.96 15.38
N ALA A 114 4.23 -2.27 15.61
CA ALA A 114 5.27 -3.19 15.18
C ALA A 114 5.32 -3.40 13.67
N ASP A 115 4.34 -2.90 12.91
CA ASP A 115 4.33 -3.03 11.45
C ASP A 115 5.17 -1.95 10.75
N PHE A 116 5.69 -0.94 11.47
CA PHE A 116 6.42 0.18 10.85
C PHE A 116 7.61 -0.27 9.99
N ASP A 117 8.39 -1.27 10.42
CA ASP A 117 9.52 -1.81 9.65
C ASP A 117 9.14 -2.91 8.65
N GLN A 118 7.85 -3.26 8.56
CA GLN A 118 7.31 -4.24 7.63
C GLN A 118 7.05 -3.65 6.23
N ALA A 119 7.60 -2.46 5.94
CA ALA A 119 7.58 -1.85 4.62
C ALA A 119 8.96 -1.99 3.96
N GLY A 120 9.01 -2.68 2.82
CA GLY A 120 10.23 -2.84 2.02
C GLY A 120 10.79 -1.52 1.47
N THR A 121 11.93 -1.60 0.78
CA THR A 121 12.56 -0.45 0.08
C THR A 121 12.67 -0.66 -1.43
N THR A 122 12.28 -1.83 -1.94
CA THR A 122 12.33 -2.11 -3.37
C THR A 122 11.05 -1.60 -4.01
N SER A 123 11.15 -0.52 -4.79
CA SER A 123 10.01 0.07 -5.48
C SER A 123 9.49 -0.86 -6.59
N PHE A 124 8.22 -1.21 -6.51
CA PHE A 124 7.50 -1.95 -7.54
C PHE A 124 6.89 -1.04 -8.60
N ALA A 125 6.59 0.20 -8.22
CA ALA A 125 6.12 1.30 -9.04
C ALA A 125 6.26 2.60 -8.22
N ASN A 126 6.21 3.75 -8.90
CA ASN A 126 6.15 5.05 -8.24
C ASN A 126 5.31 6.05 -9.03
N VAL A 127 4.87 7.09 -8.34
CA VAL A 127 4.21 8.27 -8.89
C VAL A 127 4.98 9.50 -8.40
N SER A 128 5.53 10.29 -9.33
CA SER A 128 6.34 11.49 -9.03
C SER A 128 5.57 12.81 -9.23
N SER A 129 4.28 12.73 -9.53
CA SER A 129 3.37 13.85 -9.68
C SER A 129 2.05 13.43 -9.07
N TRP A 130 1.91 13.65 -7.77
CA TRP A 130 0.69 13.29 -7.07
C TRP A 130 -0.46 14.19 -7.52
N SER A 131 -1.67 13.64 -7.49
CA SER A 131 -2.89 14.39 -7.73
C SER A 131 -3.82 14.21 -6.54
N ASP A 132 -4.21 15.34 -5.95
CA ASP A 132 -5.19 15.46 -4.86
C ASP A 132 -6.66 15.41 -5.35
N VAL A 133 -6.86 15.37 -6.67
CA VAL A 133 -8.17 15.33 -7.33
C VAL A 133 -8.29 14.20 -8.36
N ALA A 134 -7.35 13.25 -8.38
CA ALA A 134 -7.35 12.08 -9.26
C ALA A 134 -6.94 10.80 -8.50
N TYR A 135 -7.17 9.64 -9.12
CA TYR A 135 -6.43 8.44 -8.74
C TYR A 135 -5.00 8.55 -9.26
N ASN A 136 -4.06 8.13 -8.42
CA ASN A 136 -2.64 8.00 -8.72
C ASN A 136 -2.36 6.52 -8.97
N ASP A 137 -2.02 6.19 -10.21
CA ASP A 137 -1.92 4.79 -10.67
C ASP A 137 -0.47 4.28 -10.62
N PHE A 138 -0.25 3.27 -9.79
CA PHE A 138 1.00 2.52 -9.65
C PHE A 138 0.94 1.28 -10.54
N THR A 139 1.45 1.40 -11.76
CA THR A 139 1.55 0.25 -12.68
C THR A 139 2.65 -0.71 -12.21
N LEU A 140 2.25 -1.84 -11.62
CA LEU A 140 3.18 -2.74 -10.92
C LEU A 140 4.14 -3.43 -11.90
N SER A 141 5.44 -3.36 -11.56
CA SER A 141 6.51 -4.11 -12.23
C SER A 141 6.32 -5.63 -12.11
N ALA A 142 7.15 -6.41 -12.80
CA ALA A 142 7.12 -7.87 -12.69
C ALA A 142 7.34 -8.37 -11.25
N ALA A 143 8.16 -7.69 -10.46
CA ALA A 143 8.38 -8.03 -9.06
C ALA A 143 7.13 -7.75 -8.21
N GLY A 144 6.48 -6.60 -8.41
CA GLY A 144 5.24 -6.27 -7.69
C GLY A 144 4.10 -7.23 -8.03
N ARG A 145 4.00 -7.68 -9.28
CA ARG A 145 2.99 -8.70 -9.66
C ARG A 145 3.29 -10.09 -9.10
N ALA A 146 4.55 -10.40 -8.83
CA ALA A 146 4.96 -11.72 -8.36
C ALA A 146 4.57 -11.99 -6.90
N ILE A 147 4.32 -10.95 -6.11
CA ILE A 147 3.90 -11.07 -4.71
C ILE A 147 2.38 -11.17 -4.52
N ILE A 148 1.59 -11.09 -5.61
CA ILE A 148 0.13 -11.22 -5.53
C ILE A 148 -0.23 -12.66 -5.12
N ASP A 149 -0.88 -12.82 -3.97
CA ASP A 149 -1.34 -14.12 -3.49
C ASP A 149 -2.61 -14.53 -4.25
N LEU A 150 -2.52 -15.62 -5.02
CA LEU A 150 -3.64 -16.10 -5.84
C LEU A 150 -4.79 -16.71 -5.03
N THR A 151 -4.57 -16.99 -3.75
CA THR A 151 -5.50 -17.73 -2.88
C THR A 151 -5.71 -17.07 -1.51
N GLY A 152 -5.13 -15.90 -1.31
CA GLY A 152 -5.17 -15.16 -0.05
C GLY A 152 -5.10 -13.65 -0.28
N VAL A 153 -4.47 -12.95 0.66
CA VAL A 153 -4.41 -11.49 0.67
C VAL A 153 -3.07 -11.02 0.10
N SER A 154 -3.11 -10.03 -0.79
CA SER A 154 -1.91 -9.36 -1.31
C SER A 154 -1.59 -8.13 -0.49
N LEU A 155 -0.32 -7.96 -0.10
CA LEU A 155 0.12 -6.96 0.86
C LEU A 155 1.06 -5.94 0.19
N TYR A 156 0.74 -4.65 0.31
CA TYR A 156 1.58 -3.55 -0.16
C TYR A 156 1.78 -2.50 0.92
N ALA A 157 2.92 -1.83 0.88
CA ALA A 157 3.14 -0.60 1.64
C ALA A 157 3.46 0.55 0.69
N ILE A 158 3.26 1.77 1.17
CA ILE A 158 3.53 3.01 0.44
C ILE A 158 4.52 3.84 1.24
N ARG A 159 5.55 4.34 0.55
CA ARG A 159 6.60 5.16 1.14
C ARG A 159 6.80 6.44 0.36
N GLU A 160 7.10 7.51 1.07
CA GLU A 160 7.55 8.75 0.48
C GLU A 160 9.02 8.58 0.02
N GLY A 161 9.45 9.34 -1.00
CA GLY A 161 10.73 9.17 -1.68
C GLY A 161 11.96 9.37 -0.80
N HIS A 162 11.96 10.36 0.11
CA HIS A 162 13.02 10.55 1.10
C HIS A 162 13.14 9.32 2.01
N ASP A 163 12.00 8.83 2.49
CA ASP A 163 11.94 7.59 3.26
C ASP A 163 12.40 6.39 2.42
N ASN A 164 11.98 6.23 1.18
CA ASN A 164 12.39 5.09 0.34
C ASN A 164 13.90 5.10 0.04
N ASP A 165 14.44 6.25 -0.37
CA ASP A 165 15.80 6.42 -0.89
C ASP A 165 16.83 6.71 0.21
N ASN A 166 16.38 6.85 1.46
CA ASN A 166 17.20 7.23 2.60
C ASN A 166 17.92 8.57 2.38
N SER A 167 17.19 9.56 1.87
CA SER A 167 17.64 10.94 1.77
C SER A 167 16.94 11.78 2.81
N GLU A 168 17.68 12.34 3.76
CA GLU A 168 17.11 13.20 4.80
C GLU A 168 16.47 14.47 4.20
N PRO A 169 15.23 14.83 4.58
CA PRO A 169 14.63 16.12 4.24
C PRO A 169 15.45 17.30 4.80
N SER A 170 15.42 18.47 4.14
CA SER A 170 16.05 19.67 4.72
C SER A 170 15.23 20.19 5.90
N VAL A 171 15.86 21.07 6.70
CA VAL A 171 15.21 21.71 7.85
C VAL A 171 13.94 22.44 7.43
N ALA A 172 12.88 22.26 8.20
CA ALA A 172 11.55 22.83 8.03
C ALA A 172 10.86 22.43 6.71
N GLU A 173 11.24 21.30 6.11
CA GLU A 173 10.61 20.76 4.91
C GLU A 173 9.67 19.60 5.23
N ILE A 174 8.51 19.62 4.56
CA ILE A 174 7.51 18.55 4.59
C ILE A 174 7.22 18.09 3.17
N PHE A 175 7.30 16.77 3.00
CA PHE A 175 6.95 16.05 1.80
C PHE A 175 5.85 15.06 2.16
N SER A 176 4.62 15.32 1.70
CA SER A 176 3.47 14.47 2.03
C SER A 176 2.54 14.27 0.84
N ALA A 177 2.00 13.06 0.77
CA ALA A 177 0.89 12.69 -0.08
C ALA A 177 -0.17 12.04 0.80
N THR A 178 -1.38 12.59 0.76
CA THR A 178 -2.53 12.05 1.48
C THR A 178 -3.50 11.44 0.47
N CYS A 179 -4.03 10.26 0.76
CA CYS A 179 -5.12 9.63 0.00
C CYS A 179 -6.28 9.25 0.90
N PHE A 180 -7.45 9.02 0.30
CA PHE A 180 -8.57 8.42 1.01
C PHE A 180 -8.29 6.95 1.34
N SER A 181 -8.84 6.49 2.46
CA SER A 181 -8.89 5.08 2.86
C SER A 181 -10.21 4.43 2.42
N ALA A 182 -10.38 3.14 2.73
CA ALA A 182 -11.64 2.42 2.60
C ALA A 182 -12.73 2.94 3.56
N ASP A 183 -12.36 3.62 4.65
CA ASP A 183 -13.33 4.21 5.60
C ASP A 183 -14.08 5.41 5.03
N GLU A 184 -13.58 6.01 3.95
CA GLU A 184 -14.29 7.06 3.25
C GLU A 184 -15.55 6.49 2.58
N ALA A 185 -16.70 7.12 2.82
CA ALA A 185 -17.98 6.53 2.45
C ALA A 185 -18.13 6.20 0.95
N GLY A 186 -18.47 4.94 0.67
CA GLY A 186 -18.63 4.41 -0.69
C GLY A 186 -17.37 3.68 -1.14
N THR A 187 -17.23 3.41 -2.45
CA THR A 187 -16.03 2.76 -3.01
C THR A 187 -15.34 3.57 -4.11
N THR A 188 -15.76 4.82 -4.27
CA THR A 188 -15.30 5.66 -5.41
C THR A 188 -13.95 6.30 -5.17
N LYS A 189 -13.45 6.28 -3.92
CA LYS A 189 -12.20 6.91 -3.50
C LYS A 189 -11.23 5.93 -2.84
N ASP A 190 -11.66 4.72 -2.53
CA ASP A 190 -10.88 3.75 -1.79
C ASP A 190 -9.61 3.37 -2.57
N PRO A 191 -8.54 2.96 -1.87
CA PRO A 191 -7.45 2.24 -2.50
C PRO A 191 -7.99 1.04 -3.29
N LYS A 192 -7.41 0.76 -4.44
CA LYS A 192 -7.83 -0.39 -5.24
C LYS A 192 -6.65 -1.07 -5.90
N LEU A 193 -6.79 -2.38 -6.09
CA LEU A 193 -5.92 -3.19 -6.91
C LEU A 193 -6.71 -3.78 -8.06
N VAL A 194 -6.35 -3.39 -9.28
CA VAL A 194 -6.94 -3.90 -10.53
C VAL A 194 -5.96 -4.88 -11.15
N ILE A 195 -6.38 -6.13 -11.35
CA ILE A 195 -5.56 -7.24 -11.83
C ILE A 195 -6.14 -7.77 -13.14
N THR A 196 -5.33 -7.77 -14.20
CA THR A 196 -5.62 -8.48 -15.44
C THR A 196 -4.99 -9.86 -15.41
N PHE A 197 -5.78 -10.91 -15.61
CA PHE A 197 -5.32 -12.29 -15.51
C PHE A 197 -5.99 -13.23 -16.50
N THR A 198 -5.37 -14.39 -16.68
CA THR A 198 -5.99 -15.55 -17.32
C THR A 198 -6.44 -16.51 -16.21
N PRO A 199 -7.73 -16.85 -16.11
CA PRO A 199 -8.20 -17.85 -15.16
C PRO A 199 -7.54 -19.21 -15.37
N PRO A 200 -7.45 -20.05 -14.33
CA PRO A 200 -6.95 -21.41 -14.49
C PRO A 200 -7.76 -22.18 -15.53
N ALA A 201 -7.10 -23.09 -16.25
CA ALA A 201 -7.81 -24.00 -17.16
C ALA A 201 -8.84 -24.81 -16.37
N PRO A 202 -10.07 -25.01 -16.90
CA PRO A 202 -11.05 -25.84 -16.22
C PRO A 202 -10.47 -27.24 -16.01
N ALA A 203 -10.66 -27.80 -14.81
CA ALA A 203 -10.23 -29.16 -14.52
C ALA A 203 -10.80 -30.11 -15.58
N SER A 204 -9.93 -30.85 -16.26
CA SER A 204 -10.37 -31.84 -17.24
C SER A 204 -11.11 -32.95 -16.50
N GLY A 205 -12.43 -32.85 -16.45
CA GLY A 205 -13.29 -33.88 -15.89
C GLY A 205 -13.11 -35.15 -16.71
N PHE A 206 -12.36 -36.11 -16.14
CA PHE A 206 -12.29 -37.46 -16.67
C PHE A 206 -13.67 -38.10 -16.49
N PHE A 207 -14.58 -37.88 -17.45
CA PHE A 207 -15.79 -38.66 -17.57
C PHE A 207 -15.36 -40.09 -17.93
N ALA A 208 -15.11 -40.90 -16.90
CA ALA A 208 -15.08 -42.34 -17.06
C ALA A 208 -16.50 -42.76 -17.47
N LEU A 209 -16.70 -42.93 -18.77
CA LEU A 209 -17.86 -43.60 -19.33
C LEU A 209 -17.81 -45.05 -18.81
N LEU A 210 -18.51 -45.31 -17.71
CA LEU A 210 -18.86 -46.67 -17.30
C LEU A 210 -19.84 -47.20 -18.36
N VAL A 211 -19.29 -48.00 -19.27
CA VAL A 211 -20.04 -48.93 -20.14
C VAL A 211 -19.86 -50.32 -19.57
#